data_AF-A0A0B0IKH6-F1
#
_entry.id   AF-A0A0B0IKH6-F1
#
_cell.length_a   1.000
_cell.length_b   1.000
_cell.length_c   1.000
_cell.angle_alpha   90.00
_cell.angle_beta   90.00
_cell.angle_gamma   90.00
#
_symmetry.space_group_name_H-M   'P 1'
#
loop_
_entity.id
_entity.type
_entity.pdbx_description
1 polymer ?
#
loop_
_entity_poly.entity_id
_entity_poly.type
_entity_poly.pdbx_seq_one_letter_code
_entity_poly.pdbx_strand_id
1 'polypeptide(L)' 'MKKKNSNNQSRHSDLLQNILLLENITRREKRRSPTIAELATLVGDSEEHILECLELGRSTSPTNIH' A
#
# COMPACT_ATOMS: atom_id res chain seq x y z
N MET A 1 -17.63 -27.14 0.93
CA MET A 1 -17.37 -25.69 0.77
C MET A 1 -15.87 -25.44 0.94
N LYS A 2 -15.13 -25.20 -0.15
CA LYS A 2 -13.68 -24.89 -0.07
C LYS A 2 -13.53 -23.38 0.12
N LYS A 3 -13.45 -22.89 1.36
CA LYS A 3 -13.05 -21.50 1.66
C LYS A 3 -11.52 -21.41 1.52
N LYS A 4 -11.05 -21.11 0.31
CA LYS A 4 -9.68 -20.65 0.05
C LYS A 4 -9.82 -19.27 -0.59
N ASN A 5 -9.57 -18.18 0.14
CA ASN A 5 -9.16 -16.86 -0.41
C ASN A 5 -9.06 -15.71 0.61
N SER A 6 -8.97 -15.96 1.92
CA SER A 6 -8.89 -14.85 2.91
C SER A 6 -7.47 -14.35 3.20
N ASN A 7 -6.41 -15.05 2.76
CA ASN A 7 -5.04 -14.77 3.20
C ASN A 7 -4.27 -13.76 2.30
N ASN A 8 -4.70 -13.58 1.05
CA ASN A 8 -4.03 -12.64 0.14
C ASN A 8 -4.57 -11.21 0.29
N GLN A 9 -5.88 -11.08 0.52
CA GLN A 9 -6.50 -9.77 0.77
C GLN A 9 -5.98 -9.13 2.06
N SER A 10 -5.71 -9.92 3.11
CA SER A 10 -5.14 -9.38 4.35
C SER A 10 -3.72 -8.87 4.15
N ARG A 11 -2.88 -9.60 3.39
CA ARG A 11 -1.50 -9.18 3.12
C ARG A 11 -1.42 -7.85 2.38
N HIS A 12 -2.21 -7.67 1.32
CA HIS A 12 -2.24 -6.40 0.60
C HIS A 12 -2.82 -5.26 1.47
N SER A 13 -3.81 -5.55 2.33
CA SER A 13 -4.34 -4.53 3.25
C SER A 13 -3.34 -4.13 4.34
N ASP A 14 -2.57 -5.08 4.85
CA ASP A 14 -1.57 -4.83 5.90
C ASP A 14 -0.38 -4.03 5.32
N LEU A 15 0.08 -4.40 4.12
CA LEU A 15 1.12 -3.69 3.39
C LEU A 15 0.69 -2.25 3.08
N LEU A 16 -0.53 -2.06 2.56
CA LEU A 16 -1.07 -0.74 2.27
C LEU A 16 -1.20 0.12 3.55
N GLN A 17 -1.66 -0.45 4.66
CA GLN A 17 -1.73 0.27 5.93
C GLN A 17 -0.35 0.73 6.41
N ASN A 18 0.68 -0.11 6.28
CA ASN A 18 2.05 0.26 6.64
C ASN A 18 2.59 1.39 5.76
N ILE A 19 2.35 1.34 4.44
CA ILE A 19 2.75 2.42 3.52
C ILE A 19 2.04 3.73 3.88
N LEU A 20 0.73 3.71 4.12
CA LEU A 20 -0.05 4.90 4.49
C LEU A 20 0.38 5.48 5.84
N LEU A 21 0.74 4.63 6.80
CA LEU A 21 1.28 5.07 8.09
C LEU A 21 2.61 5.80 7.91
N LEU A 22 3.53 5.25 7.11
CA LEU A 22 4.81 5.87 6.80
C LEU A 22 4.61 7.23 6.12
N GLU A 23 3.73 7.32 5.11
CA GLU A 23 3.41 8.60 4.46
C GLU A 23 2.83 9.65 5.44
N ASN A 24 1.99 9.22 6.38
CA ASN A 24 1.38 10.12 7.36
C ASN A 24 2.43 10.65 8.35
N ILE A 25 3.35 9.78 8.81
CA ILE A 25 4.46 10.19 9.67
C ILE A 25 5.35 11.19 8.95
N THR A 26 5.80 10.91 7.71
CA THR A 26 6.68 11.83 6.98
C THR A 26 6.00 13.17 6.69
N ARG A 27 4.69 13.15 6.40
CA ARG A 27 3.89 14.36 6.22
C ARG A 27 3.82 15.19 7.51
N ARG A 28 3.57 14.56 8.66
CA ARG A 28 3.53 15.24 9.98
C ARG A 28 4.88 15.85 10.36
N GLU A 29 5.96 15.14 10.07
CA GLU A 29 7.33 15.61 10.32
C GLU A 29 7.81 16.65 9.30
N LYS A 30 6.98 17.02 8.31
CA LYS A 30 7.35 17.89 7.18
C LYS A 30 8.61 17.42 6.45
N ARG A 31 8.84 16.11 6.45
CA ARG A 31 9.94 15.46 5.73
C ARG A 31 9.49 15.12 4.31
N ARG A 32 10.48 14.91 3.44
CA ARG A 32 10.24 14.42 2.09
C ARG A 32 9.53 13.06 2.18
N SER A 33 8.51 12.85 1.37
CA SER A 33 7.85 11.55 1.27
C SER A 33 8.84 10.47 0.82
N PRO A 34 8.76 9.26 1.39
CA PRO A 34 9.63 8.17 1.01
C PRO A 34 9.37 7.76 -0.45
N THR A 35 10.42 7.39 -1.15
CA THR A 35 10.39 6.79 -2.48
C THR A 35 9.91 5.34 -2.42
N ILE A 36 9.53 4.78 -3.57
CA ILE A 36 9.12 3.37 -3.66
C ILE A 36 10.24 2.43 -3.19
N ALA A 37 11.49 2.71 -3.57
CA ALA A 37 12.66 1.96 -3.12
C ALA A 37 12.86 2.02 -1.58
N GLU A 38 12.64 3.19 -0.98
CA GLU A 38 12.70 3.36 0.48
C GLU A 38 11.56 2.60 1.16
N LEU A 39 10.33 2.65 0.61
CA LEU A 39 9.19 1.89 1.13
C LEU A 39 9.42 0.38 1.05
N ALA A 40 9.92 -0.12 -0.09
CA ALA A 40 10.28 -1.51 -0.28
C ALA A 40 11.32 -1.99 0.76
N THR A 41 12.34 -1.16 0.99
CA THR A 41 13.37 -1.42 2.00
C THR A 41 12.80 -1.43 3.42
N LEU A 42 11.92 -0.48 3.76
CA LEU A 42 11.34 -0.34 5.09
C LEU A 42 10.35 -1.44 5.44
N VAL A 43 9.56 -1.89 4.46
CA VAL A 43 8.54 -2.92 4.67
C VAL A 43 9.09 -4.33 4.43
N GLY A 44 10.26 -4.45 3.80
CA GLY A 44 10.88 -5.73 3.49
C GLY A 44 10.20 -6.47 2.34
N ASP A 45 9.74 -5.71 1.34
CA ASP A 45 9.04 -6.22 0.16
C ASP A 45 9.68 -5.70 -1.14
N SER A 46 9.19 -6.13 -2.31
CA SER A 46 9.70 -5.67 -3.60
C SER A 46 9.02 -4.37 -4.07
N GLU A 47 9.72 -3.57 -4.86
CA GLU A 47 9.17 -2.32 -5.41
C GLU A 47 7.91 -2.58 -6.26
N GLU A 48 7.90 -3.68 -7.01
CA GLU A 48 6.75 -4.10 -7.83
C GLU A 48 5.52 -4.38 -6.97
N HIS A 49 5.70 -5.06 -5.84
CA HIS A 49 4.59 -5.38 -4.94
C HIS A 49 4.07 -4.14 -4.21
N ILE A 50 4.94 -3.18 -3.87
CA ILE A 50 4.53 -1.86 -3.37
C ILE A 50 3.68 -1.12 -4.40
N LEU A 51 4.09 -1.10 -5.67
CA LEU A 51 3.34 -0.47 -6.76
C LEU A 51 1.99 -1.13 -6.97
N GLU A 52 1.94 -2.46 -7.04
CA GLU A 52 0.70 -3.23 -7.15
C GLU A 52 -0.27 -2.90 -6.01
N CYS A 53 0.22 -2.83 -4.77
CA CYS A 53 -0.57 -2.44 -3.60
C CYS A 53 -1.11 -1.00 -3.70
N LEU A 54 -0.31 -0.05 -4.20
CA LEU A 54 -0.75 1.33 -4.38
C LEU A 54 -1.80 1.46 -5.49
N GLU A 55 -1.68 0.71 -6.57
CA GLU A 55 -2.64 0.70 -7.68
C GLU A 55 -3.97 0.05 -7.26
N LEU A 56 -3.91 -1.12 -6.62
CA LEU A 56 -5.09 -1.82 -6.11
C LEU A 56 -5.77 -1.05 -4.97
N GLY A 57 -5.00 -0.42 -4.09
CA GLY A 57 -5.52 0.40 -2.97
C GLY A 57 -6.19 1.70 -3.41
N ARG A 58 -5.82 2.26 -4.57
CA ARG A 58 -6.46 3.45 -5.16
C ARG A 58 -7.72 3.12 -5.98
N SER A 59 -7.89 1.86 -6.38
CA SER A 59 -8.99 1.40 -7.23
C SER A 59 -10.35 1.33 -6.53
N THR A 60 -10.44 1.64 -5.23
CA THR A 60 -11.72 1.68 -4.49
C THR A 60 -12.40 3.06 -4.47
N SER A 61 -11.86 4.08 -5.14
CA SER A 61 -12.67 5.24 -5.51
C SER A 61 -13.27 4.98 -6.90
N PRO A 62 -14.59 4.73 -7.04
CA PRO A 62 -15.22 4.87 -8.34
C PRO A 62 -15.11 6.36 -8.70
N THR A 63 -14.14 6.69 -9.54
CA THR A 63 -14.15 7.96 -10.25
C THR A 63 -15.48 8.01 -10.98
N ASN A 64 -16.35 8.93 -10.56
CA ASN A 64 -17.61 9.27 -11.22
C ASN A 64 -17.37 9.28 -12.72
N ILE A 65 -17.91 8.29 -13.43
CA ILE A 65 -18.02 8.34 -14.88
C ILE A 65 -19.12 9.37 -15.13
N HIS A 66 -18.73 10.40 -15.88
CA HIS A 66 -19.54 11.58 -16.25
C HIS A 66 -20.91 11.22 -16.81
#